data_AF-A1YG42-F1
#
_entry.id   AF-A1YG42-F1
#
_cell.length_a   1.000
_cell.length_b   1.000
_cell.length_c   1.000
_cell.angle_alpha   90.00
_cell.angle_beta   90.00
_cell.angle_gamma   90.00
#
_symmetry.space_group_name_H-M   'P 1'
#
loop_
_entity.id
_entity.type
_entity.pdbx_description
1 polymer ?
#
loop_
_entity_poly.entity_id
_entity_poly.type
_entity_poly.pdbx_seq_one_letter_code
_entity_poly.pdbx_strand_id
1 'polypeptide(L)' 'DIEVRFVLNDWEAKGIFSQADVHRQVAIVFKTPPYCKAITEPVTVKMQLRRPSDQEVSESMDFRYLPDEK' A
#
# COMPACT_ATOMS: atom_id res chain seq x y z
N ASP A 1 4.85 7.42 13.77
CA ASP A 1 4.14 7.75 12.53
C ASP A 1 4.64 6.82 11.44
N ILE A 2 3.74 6.15 10.73
CA ILE A 2 4.06 5.14 9.71
C ILE A 2 2.85 4.93 8.81
N GLU A 3 3.08 4.72 7.53
CA GLU A 3 2.04 4.34 6.58
C GLU A 3 2.56 3.33 5.54
N VAL A 4 1.65 2.52 5.02
CA VAL A 4 1.91 1.63 3.88
C VAL A 4 1.47 2.38 2.63
N ARG A 5 2.40 2.62 1.69
CA ARG A 5 2.17 3.40 0.48
C ARG A 5 2.23 2.50 -0.75
N PHE A 6 1.26 2.64 -1.63
CA PHE A 6 1.20 2.00 -2.95
C PHE A 6 1.40 3.07 -4.01
N VAL A 7 2.30 2.84 -4.97
CA VAL A 7 2.62 3.79 -6.04
C VAL A 7 2.74 3.12 -7.41
N LEU A 8 2.24 3.80 -8.44
CA LEU A 8 2.45 3.44 -9.84
C LEU A 8 2.31 4.70 -10.70
N ASN A 9 3.39 5.11 -11.38
CA ASN A 9 3.43 6.36 -12.16
C ASN A 9 2.91 7.54 -11.31
N ASP A 10 1.84 8.20 -11.77
CA ASP A 10 1.21 9.35 -11.09
C ASP A 10 0.15 8.95 -10.04
N TRP A 11 -0.03 7.67 -9.77
CA TRP A 11 -0.99 7.17 -8.78
C TRP A 11 -0.32 6.83 -7.45
N GLU A 12 -0.93 7.28 -6.35
CA GLU A 12 -0.58 6.92 -4.97
C GLU A 12 -1.84 6.55 -4.20
N ALA A 13 -1.74 5.52 -3.35
CA ALA A 13 -2.75 5.22 -2.33
C ALA A 13 -2.10 4.71 -1.04
N LYS A 14 -2.86 4.78 0.06
CA LYS A 14 -2.41 4.35 1.40
C LYS A 14 -3.16 3.11 1.86
N GLY A 15 -2.44 2.16 2.43
CA GLY A 15 -3.02 1.04 3.17
C GLY A 15 -3.92 1.56 4.29
N ILE A 16 -5.06 0.91 4.47
CA ILE A 16 -6.09 1.33 5.43
C ILE A 16 -5.92 0.52 6.72
N PHE A 17 -5.49 1.18 7.79
CA PHE A 17 -5.32 0.60 9.12
C PHE A 17 -5.33 1.70 10.19
N SER A 18 -5.47 1.27 11.45
CA SER A 18 -5.41 2.13 12.64
C SER A 18 -4.15 1.85 13.46
N GLN A 19 -3.87 2.69 14.47
CA GLN A 19 -2.73 2.46 15.37
C GLN A 19 -2.83 1.11 16.12
N ALA A 20 -4.04 0.61 16.39
CA ALA A 20 -4.24 -0.67 17.07
C ALA A 20 -3.80 -1.87 16.21
N ASP A 21 -3.74 -1.70 14.89
CA ASP A 21 -3.34 -2.73 13.94
C ASP A 21 -1.80 -2.84 13.78
N VAL A 22 -1.05 -1.97 14.47
CA VAL A 22 0.41 -2.00 14.53
C VAL A 22 0.86 -2.82 15.73
N HIS A 23 1.33 -4.04 15.48
CA HIS A 23 1.77 -4.95 16.53
C HIS A 23 3.22 -4.66 16.94
N ARG A 24 3.40 -4.00 18.09
CA ARG A 24 4.70 -3.77 18.77
C ARG A 24 5.83 -3.27 17.85
N GLN A 25 5.50 -2.43 16.86
CA GLN A 25 6.44 -1.87 15.88
C GLN A 25 7.13 -2.89 14.95
N VAL A 26 6.65 -4.14 14.90
CA VAL A 26 7.25 -5.21 14.08
C VAL A 26 6.32 -5.75 12.99
N ALA A 27 5.01 -5.53 13.10
CA ALA A 27 4.04 -5.93 12.09
C ALA A 27 2.91 -4.91 11.97
N ILE A 28 2.32 -4.83 10.77
CA ILE A 28 1.17 -3.98 10.47
C ILE A 28 0.13 -4.86 9.79
N VAL A 29 -1.08 -4.90 10.33
CA VAL A 29 -2.24 -5.45 9.64
C VAL A 29 -2.96 -4.31 8.94
N PHE A 30 -3.21 -4.44 7.64
CA PHE A 30 -3.89 -3.38 6.90
C PHE A 30 -4.77 -3.97 5.80
N LYS A 31 -5.73 -3.17 5.34
CA LYS A 31 -6.50 -3.45 4.13
C LYS A 31 -5.85 -2.75 2.94
N THR A 32 -5.66 -3.48 1.86
CA THR A 32 -5.19 -2.94 0.58
C THR A 32 -6.16 -1.87 0.09
N PRO A 33 -5.68 -0.69 -0.36
CA PRO A 33 -6.56 0.34 -0.90
C PRO A 33 -7.13 -0.09 -2.27
N PRO A 34 -8.27 0.46 -2.71
CA PRO A 34 -8.76 0.23 -4.06
C PRO A 34 -7.80 0.84 -5.08
N TYR A 35 -7.58 0.16 -6.20
CA TYR A 35 -6.88 0.75 -7.34
C TYR A 35 -7.75 1.83 -8.01
N CYS A 36 -7.12 2.84 -8.63
CA CYS A 36 -7.84 4.03 -9.14
C CYS A 36 -8.84 3.76 -10.28
N LYS A 37 -8.75 2.61 -10.95
CA LYS A 37 -9.56 2.25 -12.12
C LYS A 37 -10.01 0.80 -12.02
N ALA A 38 -11.07 0.46 -12.73
CA ALA A 38 -11.47 -0.93 -12.92
C ALA A 38 -10.33 -1.71 -13.58
N ILE A 39 -9.98 -2.85 -12.99
CA ILE A 39 -8.86 -3.68 -13.43
C ILE A 39 -9.42 -4.76 -14.36
N THR A 40 -8.99 -4.74 -15.62
CA THR A 40 -9.33 -5.77 -16.61
C THR A 40 -8.24 -6.81 -16.78
N GLU A 41 -6.99 -6.46 -16.44
CA GLU A 41 -5.81 -7.33 -16.46
C GLU A 41 -4.97 -7.07 -15.21
N PRO A 42 -4.20 -8.04 -14.68
CA PRO A 42 -3.41 -7.83 -13.46
C PRO A 42 -2.45 -6.63 -13.55
N VAL A 43 -2.46 -5.77 -12.53
CA VAL A 43 -1.61 -4.57 -12.46
C VAL A 43 -0.62 -4.70 -11.32
N THR A 44 0.68 -4.54 -11.61
CA THR A 44 1.73 -4.54 -10.59
C THR A 44 2.08 -3.10 -10.21
N VAL A 45 2.04 -2.80 -8.91
CA VAL A 45 2.42 -1.52 -8.31
C VAL A 45 3.58 -1.74 -7.32
N LYS A 46 4.23 -0.65 -6.89
CA LYS A 46 5.22 -0.71 -5.81
C LYS A 46 4.54 -0.42 -4.47
N MET A 47 4.76 -1.28 -3.49
CA MET A 47 4.33 -1.13 -2.10
C MET A 47 5.55 -0.89 -1.21
N GLN A 48 5.51 0.10 -0.32
CA GLN A 48 6.60 0.40 0.59
C GLN A 48 6.10 1.03 1.88
N LEU A 49 6.91 0.99 2.93
CA LEU A 49 6.65 1.78 4.13
C LEU A 49 7.12 3.22 3.88
N ARG A 50 6.36 4.20 4.35
CA ARG A 50 6.78 5.61 4.42
C ARG A 50 6.61 6.12 5.84
N ARG A 51 7.59 6.88 6.32
CA ARG A 51 7.47 7.68 7.54
C ARG A 51 7.08 9.11 7.16
N PRO A 52 5.86 9.58 7.43
CA PRO A 52 5.44 10.91 6.99
C PRO A 52 6.20 12.07 7.64
N SER A 53 6.79 11.88 8.82
CA SER A 53 7.52 12.92 9.55
C SER A 53 8.75 13.47 8.82
N ASP A 54 9.45 12.64 8.04
CA ASP A 54 10.69 12.97 7.34
C ASP A 54 10.69 12.47 5.87
N GLN A 55 9.58 11.88 5.43
CA GLN A 55 9.38 11.29 4.10
C GLN A 55 10.33 10.12 3.79
N GLU A 56 10.97 9.53 4.80
CA GLU A 56 11.80 8.34 4.62
C GLU A 56 10.95 7.18 4.10
N VAL A 57 11.52 6.41 3.16
CA VAL A 57 10.87 5.26 2.53
C VAL A 57 11.72 4.01 2.67
N SER A 58 11.07 2.87 2.89
CA SER A 58 11.74 1.57 2.84
C SER A 58 12.07 1.17 1.39
N GLU A 59 12.78 0.05 1.23
CA GLU A 59 12.80 -0.65 -0.04
C GLU A 59 11.38 -1.00 -0.51
N SER A 60 11.18 -0.95 -1.82
CA SER A 60 9.90 -1.24 -2.45
C SER A 60 9.71 -2.73 -2.71
N MET A 61 8.49 -3.20 -2.52
CA MET A 61 8.03 -4.55 -2.85
C MET A 61 7.03 -4.49 -4.00
N ASP A 62 6.98 -5.54 -4.82
CA ASP A 62 5.94 -5.65 -5.84
C ASP A 62 4.62 -6.12 -5.22
N PHE A 63 3.53 -5.42 -5.54
CA PHE A 63 2.18 -5.81 -5.18
C PHE A 63 1.32 -5.88 -6.44
N ARG A 64 0.61 -7.00 -6.63
CA ARG A 64 -0.22 -7.23 -7.82
C ARG A 64 -1.70 -7.15 -7.48
N TYR A 65 -2.38 -6.17 -8.05
CA TYR A 65 -3.83 -6.16 -8.09
C TYR A 65 -4.36 -7.09 -9.18
N LEU A 66 -5.50 -7.69 -8.92
CA LEU A 66 -6.19 -8.60 -9.83
C LEU A 66 -7.53 -8.01 -10.27
N PRO A 67 -8.05 -8.37 -11.45
CA PRO A 67 -9.43 -8.12 -11.82
C PRO A 67 -10.40 -8.70 -10.79
N ASP A 68 -11.55 -8.06 -10.62
CA ASP A 68 -12.65 -8.62 -9.83
C ASP A 68 -13.19 -9.86 -10.55
N GLU A 69 -13.24 -11.00 -9.88
CA GLU A 69 -13.88 -12.20 -10.41
C GLU A 69 -15.40 -12.00 -10.29
N LYS A 70 -16.05 -11.69 -11.43
CA LYS A 70 -17.51 -11.59 -11.52
C LYS A 70 -18.22 -12.87 -11.11
#